data_AF-A0A847VP64-F1
#
_entry.id   AF-A0A847VP64-F1
#
_cell.length_a   1.000
_cell.length_b   1.000
_cell.length_c   1.000
_cell.angle_alpha   90.00
_cell.angle_beta   90.00
_cell.angle_gamma   90.00
#
_symmetry.space_group_name_H-M   'P 1'
#
loop_
_entity.id
_entity.type
_entity.pdbx_description
1 polymer ?
#
loop_
_entity_poly.entity_id
_entity_poly.type
_entity_poly.pdbx_seq_one_letter_code
_entity_poly.pdbx_strand_id
1 'polypeptide(L)' 'QQADAQGGWGAIADSAFDQVAFAASADAYRFDSFSFTAAGGAHFVAQAVPEPGTWLMMSGGLFALAWLGRRTRARS' A
#
# COMPACT_ATOMS: atom_id res chain seq x y z
N GLN A 1 -4.89 2.41 -29.94
CA GLN A 1 -4.73 2.04 -31.37
C GLN A 1 -4.12 3.24 -32.07
N GLN A 2 -3.17 3.01 -32.98
CA GLN A 2 -2.50 4.07 -33.73
C GLN A 2 -2.85 3.92 -35.20
N ALA A 3 -3.17 5.04 -35.87
CA ALA A 3 -3.40 5.04 -37.31
C ALA A 3 -2.09 4.75 -38.03
N ASP A 4 -2.09 3.78 -38.93
CA ASP A 4 -0.96 3.48 -39.79
C ASP A 4 -0.87 4.48 -40.96
N ALA A 5 0.24 4.45 -41.69
CA ALA A 5 0.47 5.35 -42.82
C ALA A 5 -0.46 5.08 -44.03
N GLN A 6 -1.26 4.02 -43.96
CA GLN A 6 -2.20 3.58 -44.99
C GLN A 6 -3.68 3.82 -44.59
N GLY A 7 -3.92 4.45 -43.42
CA GLY A 7 -5.27 4.75 -42.92
C GLY A 7 -5.97 3.60 -42.20
N GLY A 8 -5.27 2.50 -41.95
CA GLY A 8 -5.71 1.40 -41.08
C GLY A 8 -5.44 1.69 -39.61
N TRP A 9 -6.13 0.97 -38.72
CA TRP A 9 -5.92 1.06 -37.28
C TRP A 9 -5.09 -0.13 -36.79
N GLY A 10 -3.87 0.15 -36.34
CA GLY A 10 -2.95 -0.85 -35.79
C GLY A 10 -2.99 -0.90 -34.26
N ALA A 11 -2.62 -2.07 -33.72
CA ALA A 11 -2.28 -2.19 -32.30
C ALA A 11 -1.04 -1.33 -31.99
N ILE A 12 -1.03 -0.68 -30.83
CA ILE A 12 0.14 0.06 -30.36
C ILE A 12 1.11 -0.98 -29.78
N ALA A 13 2.39 -0.90 -30.15
CA ALA A 13 3.42 -1.78 -29.60
C ALA A 13 3.66 -1.48 -28.11
N ASP A 14 3.92 -2.52 -27.31
CA ASP A 14 4.15 -2.38 -25.86
C ASP A 14 5.32 -1.43 -25.54
N SER A 15 6.33 -1.39 -26.41
CA SER A 15 7.49 -0.49 -26.27
C SER A 15 7.12 0.99 -26.31
N ALA A 16 5.95 1.34 -26.85
CA ALA A 16 5.42 2.71 -26.77
C ALA A 16 5.19 3.16 -25.32
N PHE A 17 5.11 2.22 -24.37
CA PHE A 17 4.89 2.48 -22.96
C PHE A 17 6.14 2.36 -22.09
N ASP A 18 7.32 2.09 -22.68
CA ASP A 18 8.58 1.88 -21.93
C ASP A 18 9.00 3.10 -21.09
N GLN A 19 8.58 4.31 -21.49
CA GLN A 19 8.87 5.54 -20.76
C GLN A 19 7.79 5.95 -19.75
N VAL A 20 6.72 5.16 -19.59
CA VAL A 20 5.67 5.47 -18.62
C VAL A 20 6.14 5.10 -17.22
N ALA A 21 6.18 6.09 -16.34
CA ALA A 21 6.41 5.89 -14.92
C ALA A 21 5.08 5.68 -14.17
N PHE A 22 5.05 4.68 -13.29
CA PHE A 22 3.90 4.39 -12.42
C PHE A 22 4.30 4.64 -10.97
N ALA A 23 3.39 5.23 -10.19
CA ALA A 23 3.57 5.46 -8.76
C ALA A 23 2.49 4.71 -7.96
N ALA A 24 2.90 4.07 -6.86
CA ALA A 24 2.01 3.42 -5.90
C ALA A 24 2.38 3.87 -4.48
N SER A 25 1.37 4.07 -3.64
CA SER A 25 1.54 4.50 -2.24
C SER A 25 0.62 3.72 -1.32
N ALA A 26 1.11 3.35 -0.13
CA ALA A 26 0.33 2.69 0.90
C ALA A 26 0.88 3.08 2.28
N ASP A 27 -0.01 3.23 3.26
CA ASP A 27 0.37 3.60 4.63
C ASP A 27 0.84 2.39 5.44
N ALA A 28 0.14 1.25 5.29
CA ALA A 28 0.38 0.04 6.08
C ALA A 28 1.29 -0.97 5.37
N TYR A 29 1.70 -0.70 4.13
CA TYR A 29 2.45 -1.64 3.31
C TYR A 29 3.64 -0.97 2.63
N ARG A 30 4.78 -1.66 2.64
CA ARG A 30 5.92 -1.33 1.80
C ARG A 30 5.86 -2.18 0.53
N PHE A 31 6.03 -1.53 -0.61
CA PHE A 31 6.18 -2.19 -1.89
C PHE A 31 7.67 -2.39 -2.19
N ASP A 32 8.06 -3.64 -2.42
CA ASP A 32 9.41 -4.00 -2.85
C ASP A 32 9.36 -4.49 -4.31
N SER A 33 10.42 -4.17 -5.07
CA SER A 33 10.62 -4.66 -6.45
C SER A 33 9.47 -4.35 -7.42
N PHE A 34 8.87 -3.17 -7.33
CA PHE A 34 7.80 -2.76 -8.25
C PHE A 34 8.28 -2.75 -9.70
N SER A 35 7.54 -3.44 -10.58
CA SER A 35 7.73 -3.42 -12.03
C SER A 35 6.37 -3.51 -12.74
N PHE A 36 6.29 -2.93 -13.93
CA PHE A 36 5.10 -3.00 -14.78
C PHE A 36 5.50 -3.26 -16.22
N THR A 37 4.73 -4.10 -16.91
CA THR A 37 4.79 -4.24 -18.38
C THR A 37 3.38 -4.22 -18.93
N ALA A 38 3.18 -3.67 -20.13
CA ALA A 38 1.86 -3.65 -20.75
C ALA A 38 1.29 -5.06 -20.98
N ALA A 39 2.14 -6.04 -21.30
CA ALA A 39 1.75 -7.43 -21.49
C ALA A 39 1.50 -8.21 -20.18
N GLY A 40 2.32 -8.00 -19.15
CA GLY A 40 2.31 -8.79 -17.90
C GLY A 40 1.59 -8.13 -16.72
N GLY A 41 1.29 -6.84 -16.81
CA GLY A 41 0.70 -6.07 -15.72
C GLY A 41 1.72 -5.66 -14.65
N ALA A 42 1.22 -5.33 -13.45
CA ALA A 42 2.03 -4.88 -12.32
C ALA A 42 2.49 -6.06 -11.45
N HIS A 43 3.77 -6.09 -11.13
CA HIS A 43 4.39 -7.07 -10.23
C HIS A 43 5.10 -6.32 -9.09
N PHE A 44 4.77 -6.68 -7.86
CA PHE A 44 5.42 -6.16 -6.66
C PHE A 44 5.19 -7.13 -5.49
N VAL A 45 6.03 -7.04 -4.46
CA VAL A 45 5.82 -7.74 -3.19
C VAL A 45 5.35 -6.72 -2.16
N ALA A 46 4.19 -6.97 -1.54
CA ALA A 46 3.67 -6.15 -0.45
C ALA A 46 4.05 -6.77 0.90
N GLN A 47 4.81 -6.02 1.71
CA GLN A 47 5.12 -6.40 3.08
C GLN A 47 4.39 -5.47 4.05
N ALA A 48 3.69 -6.05 5.02
CA ALA A 48 3.05 -5.26 6.07
C ALA A 48 4.13 -4.52 6.88
N VAL A 49 3.94 -3.21 7.03
CA VAL A 49 4.79 -2.40 7.92
C VAL A 49 4.37 -2.73 9.35
N PRO A 50 5.29 -3.21 10.21
CA PRO A 50 4.97 -3.40 11.61
C PRO A 50 4.53 -2.06 12.20
N GLU A 51 3.36 -2.02 12.85
CA GLU A 51 2.87 -0.82 13.54
C GLU A 51 3.25 -0.89 15.03
N PRO A 52 4.44 -0.43 15.44
CA PRO A 52 4.82 -0.40 16.86
C PRO A 52 3.87 0.50 17.68
N GLY A 53 3.23 1.49 17.06
CA GLY A 53 2.31 2.41 17.71
C GLY A 53 1.00 1.77 18.15
N THR A 54 0.42 0.87 17.36
CA THR A 54 -0.91 0.31 17.64
C THR A 54 -0.90 -0.55 18.90
N TRP A 55 0.12 -1.38 19.08
CA TRP A 55 0.32 -2.15 20.31
C TRP A 55 0.58 -1.26 21.52
N LEU A 56 1.32 -0.17 21.32
CA LEU A 56 1.65 0.78 22.39
C LEU A 56 0.42 1.59 22.82
N MET A 57 -0.41 2.01 21.88
CA MET A 57 -1.68 2.69 22.16
C MET A 57 -2.70 1.76 22.81
N MET A 58 -2.80 0.52 22.33
CA MET A 58 -3.68 -0.49 22.93
C MET A 58 -3.24 -0.79 24.38
N SER A 59 -1.96 -1.05 24.60
CA SER A 59 -1.43 -1.32 25.94
C SER A 59 -1.56 -0.10 26.85
N GLY A 60 -1.29 1.11 26.35
CA GLY A 60 -1.51 2.36 27.08
C GLY A 60 -2.96 2.56 27.50
N GLY A 61 -3.91 2.29 26.60
CA GLY A 61 -5.35 2.35 26.90
C GLY A 61 -5.77 1.32 27.95
N LEU A 62 -5.32 0.07 27.83
CA LEU A 62 -5.58 -0.97 28.82
C LEU A 62 -5.00 -0.61 30.20
N PHE A 63 -3.78 -0.08 30.24
CA PHE A 63 -3.16 0.40 31.49
C PHE A 63 -3.96 1.54 32.12
N ALA A 64 -4.41 2.51 31.33
CA ALA A 64 -5.21 3.64 31.82
C ALA A 64 -6.54 3.17 32.43
N LEU A 65 -7.23 2.23 31.76
CA LEU A 65 -8.48 1.65 32.26
C LEU A 65 -8.26 0.83 33.55
N ALA A 66 -7.22 0.00 33.60
CA ALA A 66 -6.88 -0.77 34.79
C ALA A 66 -6.54 0.14 35.99
N TRP A 67 -5.80 1.22 35.75
CA TRP A 67 -5.47 2.21 36.78
C TRP A 67 -6.73 2.91 37.31
N LEU A 68 -7.63 3.34 36.42
CA LEU A 68 -8.87 4.00 36.81
C LEU A 68 -9.78 3.07 37.62
N GLY A 69 -9.92 1.81 37.18
CA GLY A 69 -10.70 0.79 37.89
C GLY A 69 -10.13 0.43 39.27
N ARG A 70 -8.80 0.47 39.44
CA ARG A 70 -8.17 0.27 40.76
C ARG A 70 -8.47 1.43 41.71
N ARG A 71 -8.56 2.67 41.21
CA ARG A 71 -8.86 3.86 42.03
C ARG A 71 -10.32 3.92 42.49
N THR A 72 -11.26 3.43 41.67
CA THR A 72 -12.67 3.38 42.06
C THR A 72 -12.95 2.29 43.09
N ARG A 73 -12.33 1.11 42.93
CA ARG A 73 -12.42 0.02 43.92
C ARG A 73 -11.74 0.33 45.24
N ALA A 74 -10.69 1.14 45.26
CA ALA A 74 -10.04 1.57 46.51
C ALA A 74 -10.85 2.61 47.31
N ARG A 75 -11.95 3.14 46.74
CA ARG A 75 -12.84 4.13 47.37
C ARG A 75 -14.20 3.56 47.76
N SER A 76 -14.42 2.27 47.55
CA SER A 76 -15.60 1.50 47.97
C SER A 76 -15.24 0.65 49.18
#